data_AF-A0A949D7R6-F1
#
_entry.id   AF-A0A949D7R6-F1
#
_cell.length_a   1.000
_cell.length_b   1.000
_cell.length_c   1.000
_cell.angle_alpha   90.00
_cell.angle_beta   90.00
_cell.angle_gamma   90.00
#
_symmetry.space_group_name_H-M   'P 1'
#
loop_
_entity.id
_entity.type
_entity.pdbx_description
1 polymer ?
#
loop_
_entity_poly.entity_id
_entity_poly.type
_entity_poly.pdbx_seq_one_letter_code
_entity_poly.pdbx_strand_id
1 'polypeptide(L)'
;MIGGTGTALINILFLGMLFVVALAIARLRSLFAIVMLSGVYSLVSAAWYILVDAVDVGFTEAAVGAGMSTAVLLGAMLLTARTAKPEKPLQRLGPLVVCLATGVMLIYGSVDLPALGDATSPANAGIGLTYLKINWYDMGVPNVVTSVLASYRGFDTLGETAVVFTAGLAVALLLGFGERSLAETLKKTPKAETRPAPRGKDGNAA
;
A
#
# COMPACT_ATOMS: atom_id res chain seq x y z
N MET A 1 -10.84 27.03 17.77
CA MET A 1 -11.72 26.37 18.76
C MET A 1 -12.50 25.26 18.08
N ILE A 2 -11.92 24.06 17.98
CA ILE A 2 -12.65 22.81 17.69
C ILE A 2 -12.31 21.88 18.86
N GLY A 3 -12.78 22.25 20.04
CA GLY A 3 -12.45 21.61 21.32
C GLY A 3 -13.71 21.18 22.04
N GLY A 4 -14.64 20.55 21.32
CA GLY A 4 -15.87 20.02 21.90
C GLY A 4 -15.66 18.59 22.38
N THR A 5 -16.25 18.24 23.52
CA THR A 5 -16.40 16.83 23.94
C THR A 5 -16.97 15.95 22.82
N GLY A 6 -17.81 16.51 21.94
CA GLY A 6 -18.37 15.83 20.77
C GLY A 6 -17.33 15.35 19.75
N THR A 7 -16.37 16.19 19.34
CA THR A 7 -15.34 15.78 18.36
C THR A 7 -14.37 14.75 18.94
N ALA A 8 -14.05 14.87 20.23
CA ALA A 8 -13.27 13.87 20.95
C ALA A 8 -14.00 12.51 20.98
N LEU A 9 -15.31 12.50 21.23
CA LEU A 9 -16.12 11.29 21.23
C LEU A 9 -16.16 10.61 19.87
N ILE A 10 -16.29 11.38 18.79
CA ILE A 10 -16.27 10.85 17.42
C ILE A 10 -14.88 10.26 17.13
N ASN A 11 -13.79 10.95 17.48
CA ASN A 11 -12.44 10.42 17.32
C ASN A 11 -12.25 9.08 18.06
N ILE A 12 -12.66 9.02 19.33
CA ILE A 12 -12.58 7.79 20.13
C ILE A 12 -13.43 6.67 19.50
N LEU A 13 -14.59 7.01 18.94
CA LEU A 13 -15.46 6.04 18.27
C LEU A 13 -14.80 5.46 17.01
N PHE A 14 -14.22 6.28 16.14
CA PHE A 14 -13.51 5.82 14.95
C PHE A 14 -12.28 4.98 15.31
N LEU A 15 -11.46 5.45 16.26
CA LEU A 15 -10.31 4.69 16.75
C LEU A 15 -10.72 3.36 17.41
N GLY A 16 -11.81 3.37 18.17
CA GLY A 16 -12.40 2.17 18.74
C GLY A 16 -12.88 1.18 17.68
N MET A 17 -13.53 1.68 16.61
CA MET A 17 -13.92 0.86 15.47
C MET A 17 -12.71 0.24 14.78
N LEU A 18 -11.65 1.01 14.52
CA LEU A 18 -10.40 0.50 13.94
C LEU A 18 -9.78 -0.59 14.83
N PHE A 19 -9.76 -0.39 16.14
CA PHE A 19 -9.26 -1.38 17.09
C PHE A 19 -10.08 -2.68 17.06
N VAL A 20 -11.41 -2.58 17.04
CA VAL A 20 -12.30 -3.75 16.94
C VAL A 20 -12.09 -4.49 15.61
N VAL A 21 -11.98 -3.77 14.49
CA VAL A 21 -11.72 -4.37 13.17
C VAL A 21 -10.36 -5.05 13.14
N ALA A 22 -9.31 -4.44 13.70
CA ALA A 22 -7.98 -5.04 13.80
C ALA A 22 -8.00 -6.35 14.61
N LEU A 23 -8.71 -6.37 15.74
CA LEU A 23 -8.92 -7.60 16.51
C LEU A 23 -9.70 -8.65 15.72
N ALA A 24 -10.73 -8.26 14.97
CA ALA A 24 -11.48 -9.18 14.11
C ALA A 24 -10.58 -9.80 13.04
N ILE A 25 -9.76 -8.99 12.35
CA ILE A 25 -8.77 -9.45 11.36
C ILE A 25 -7.82 -10.48 11.99
N ALA A 26 -7.27 -10.19 13.15
CA ALA A 26 -6.31 -11.06 13.84
C ALA A 26 -6.91 -12.41 14.30
N ARG A 27 -8.24 -12.50 14.44
CA ARG A 27 -8.94 -13.73 14.90
C ARG A 27 -9.49 -14.57 13.75
N LEU A 28 -9.67 -13.97 12.58
CA LEU A 28 -10.22 -14.67 11.42
C LEU A 28 -9.19 -15.59 10.78
N ARG A 29 -9.70 -16.60 10.08
CA ARG A 29 -8.88 -17.58 9.36
C ARG A 29 -9.22 -17.65 7.87
N SER A 30 -10.34 -17.06 7.47
CA SER A 30 -10.70 -16.90 6.06
C SER A 30 -9.92 -15.72 5.49
N LEU A 31 -9.04 -15.98 4.51
CA LEU A 31 -8.23 -14.93 3.89
C LEU A 31 -9.11 -13.94 3.15
N PHE A 32 -10.21 -14.40 2.53
CA PHE A 32 -11.17 -13.49 1.90
C PHE A 32 -11.78 -12.51 2.89
N ALA A 33 -12.23 -13.00 4.06
CA ALA A 33 -12.77 -12.14 5.10
C ALA A 33 -11.71 -11.17 5.64
N ILE A 34 -10.46 -11.64 5.80
CA ILE A 34 -9.33 -10.81 6.22
C ILE A 34 -9.09 -9.68 5.22
N VAL A 35 -8.99 -9.97 3.91
CA VAL A 35 -8.74 -8.96 2.87
C VAL A 35 -9.89 -7.94 2.82
N MET A 36 -11.14 -8.40 2.87
CA MET A 36 -12.29 -7.49 2.90
C MET A 36 -12.28 -6.59 4.15
N LEU A 37 -11.97 -7.14 5.33
CA LEU A 37 -11.89 -6.35 6.57
C LEU A 37 -10.69 -5.40 6.59
N SER A 38 -9.56 -5.74 5.97
CA SER A 38 -8.43 -4.82 5.79
C SER A 38 -8.81 -3.63 4.89
N GLY A 39 -9.63 -3.87 3.86
CA GLY A 39 -10.21 -2.81 3.04
C GLY A 39 -11.17 -1.91 3.84
N VAL A 40 -12.03 -2.51 4.67
CA VAL A 40 -12.92 -1.75 5.58
C VAL A 40 -12.11 -0.95 6.60
N TYR A 41 -11.06 -1.54 7.18
CA TYR A 41 -10.14 -0.84 8.08
C TYR A 41 -9.58 0.42 7.41
N SER A 42 -9.12 0.29 6.17
CA SER A 42 -8.57 1.42 5.39
C SER A 42 -9.64 2.47 5.03
N LEU A 43 -10.89 2.06 4.83
CA LEU A 43 -11.98 3.01 4.58
C LEU A 43 -12.36 3.79 5.86
N VAL A 44 -12.34 3.12 7.01
CA VAL A 44 -12.59 3.76 8.30
C VAL A 44 -11.44 4.71 8.68
N SER A 45 -10.19 4.34 8.41
CA SER A 45 -9.04 5.23 8.62
C SER A 45 -9.10 6.43 7.68
N ALA A 46 -9.48 6.26 6.41
CA ALA A 46 -9.69 7.36 5.47
C ALA A 46 -10.75 8.36 5.97
N ALA A 47 -11.87 7.87 6.48
CA ALA A 47 -12.90 8.71 7.09
C ALA A 47 -12.40 9.42 8.36
N TRP A 48 -11.57 8.75 9.17
CA TRP A 48 -10.92 9.36 10.32
C TRP A 48 -9.91 10.46 9.92
N TYR A 49 -9.15 10.29 8.83
CA TYR A 49 -8.27 11.34 8.32
C TYR A 49 -9.05 12.58 7.87
N ILE A 50 -10.19 12.40 7.21
CA ILE A 50 -11.07 13.52 6.85
C ILE A 50 -11.60 14.23 8.12
N LEU A 51 -11.92 13.47 9.17
CA LEU A 51 -12.39 14.04 10.45
C LEU A 51 -11.35 14.94 11.13
N VAL A 52 -10.06 14.65 10.96
CA VAL A 52 -8.95 15.47 11.48
C VAL A 52 -8.44 16.51 10.48
N ASP A 53 -9.27 16.89 9.50
CA ASP A 53 -8.97 17.88 8.45
C ASP A 53 -7.80 17.50 7.52
N ALA A 54 -7.48 16.21 7.42
CA ALA A 54 -6.43 15.68 6.54
C ALA A 54 -7.03 15.04 5.27
N VAL A 55 -7.74 15.84 4.46
CA VAL A 55 -8.50 15.34 3.30
C VAL A 55 -7.63 14.66 2.23
N ASP A 56 -6.43 15.18 1.94
CA ASP A 56 -5.54 14.60 0.93
C ASP A 56 -4.98 13.24 1.38
N VAL A 57 -4.71 13.09 2.69
CA VAL A 57 -4.32 11.81 3.29
C VAL A 57 -5.50 10.83 3.27
N GLY A 58 -6.71 11.30 3.58
CA GLY A 58 -7.93 10.48 3.50
C GLY A 58 -8.21 9.98 2.08
N PHE A 59 -8.03 10.82 1.06
CA PHE A 59 -8.22 10.43 -0.33
C PHE A 59 -7.22 9.36 -0.78
N THR A 60 -5.94 9.52 -0.42
CA THR A 60 -4.89 8.54 -0.76
C THR A 60 -5.09 7.22 -0.03
N GLU A 61 -5.50 7.24 1.24
CA GLU A 61 -5.84 6.04 2.01
C GLU A 61 -7.04 5.29 1.42
N ALA A 62 -8.08 6.01 1.01
CA ALA A 62 -9.24 5.39 0.35
C ALA A 62 -8.85 4.76 -1.00
N ALA A 63 -8.07 5.47 -1.82
CA ALA A 63 -7.67 4.98 -3.15
C ALA A 63 -6.70 3.80 -3.06
N VAL A 64 -5.65 3.91 -2.24
CA VAL A 64 -4.56 2.93 -2.19
C VAL A 64 -4.84 1.83 -1.17
N GLY A 65 -5.21 2.19 0.07
CA GLY A 65 -5.47 1.26 1.16
C GLY A 65 -6.74 0.45 0.91
N ALA A 66 -7.89 1.13 0.76
CA ALA A 66 -9.16 0.44 0.55
C ALA A 66 -9.32 -0.09 -0.90
N GLY A 67 -8.89 0.67 -1.91
CA GLY A 67 -9.05 0.31 -3.32
C GLY A 67 -7.99 -0.66 -3.85
N MET A 68 -6.80 -0.13 -4.16
CA MET A 68 -5.73 -0.86 -4.86
C MET A 68 -5.23 -2.09 -4.08
N SER A 69 -4.95 -1.95 -2.78
CA SER A 69 -4.43 -3.05 -1.95
C SER A 69 -5.43 -4.21 -1.88
N THR A 70 -6.72 -3.92 -1.70
CA THR A 70 -7.79 -4.93 -1.73
C THR A 70 -7.82 -5.65 -3.07
N ALA A 71 -7.77 -4.92 -4.19
CA ALA A 71 -7.77 -5.54 -5.52
C ALA A 71 -6.55 -6.46 -5.74
N VAL A 72 -5.36 -6.01 -5.36
CA VAL A 72 -4.12 -6.79 -5.48
C VAL A 72 -4.14 -8.03 -4.59
N LEU A 73 -4.55 -7.90 -3.33
CA LEU A 73 -4.63 -9.02 -2.39
C LEU A 73 -5.71 -10.03 -2.81
N LEU A 74 -6.87 -9.56 -3.29
CA LEU A 74 -7.88 -10.44 -3.87
C LEU A 74 -7.37 -11.16 -5.11
N GLY A 75 -6.63 -10.46 -5.99
CA GLY A 75 -5.96 -11.05 -7.14
C GLY A 75 -4.95 -12.12 -6.75
N ALA A 76 -4.11 -11.87 -5.73
CA ALA A 76 -3.17 -12.85 -5.20
C ALA A 76 -3.88 -14.07 -4.58
N MET A 77 -5.04 -13.88 -3.96
CA MET A 77 -5.86 -14.99 -3.44
C MET A 77 -6.43 -15.89 -4.54
N LEU A 78 -6.61 -15.39 -5.77
CA LEU A 78 -7.02 -16.25 -6.89
C LEU A 78 -5.98 -17.34 -7.19
N LEU A 79 -4.72 -17.12 -6.79
CA LEU A 79 -3.58 -18.02 -7.02
C LEU A 79 -3.07 -18.69 -5.74
N THR A 80 -3.70 -18.46 -4.58
CA THR A 80 -3.23 -18.97 -3.29
C THR A 80 -4.36 -19.60 -2.47
N ALA A 81 -4.03 -20.16 -1.30
CA ALA A 81 -5.01 -20.82 -0.43
C ALA A 81 -6.01 -19.81 0.16
N ARG A 82 -7.28 -20.21 0.34
CA ARG A 82 -8.32 -19.32 0.88
C ARG A 82 -8.39 -19.26 2.41
N THR A 83 -7.69 -20.17 3.09
CA THR A 83 -7.76 -20.36 4.55
C THR A 83 -6.36 -20.42 5.15
N ALA A 84 -6.17 -19.75 6.28
CA ALA A 84 -4.93 -19.76 7.03
C ALA A 84 -4.60 -21.16 7.58
N LYS A 85 -3.33 -21.57 7.41
CA LYS A 85 -2.82 -22.85 7.92
C LYS A 85 -2.99 -22.92 9.46
N PRO A 86 -3.31 -24.10 10.02
CA PRO A 86 -3.40 -24.26 11.46
C PRO A 86 -2.02 -24.19 12.11
N GLU A 87 -1.90 -23.30 13.09
CA GLU A 87 -0.70 -23.16 13.92
C GLU A 87 -0.92 -23.75 15.31
N LYS A 88 0.14 -24.36 15.87
CA LYS A 88 0.15 -24.86 17.25
C LYS A 88 0.11 -23.67 18.23
N PRO A 89 -0.56 -23.79 19.39
CA PRO A 89 -0.70 -22.67 20.33
C PRO A 89 0.65 -22.14 20.82
N LEU A 90 1.64 -23.02 21.02
CA LEU A 90 2.98 -22.64 21.43
C LEU A 90 3.74 -21.81 20.37
N GLN A 91 3.44 -22.02 19.08
CA GLN A 91 4.04 -21.26 17.99
C GLN A 91 3.46 -19.84 17.87
N ARG A 92 2.26 -19.59 18.43
CA ARG A 92 1.64 -18.25 18.45
C ARG A 92 2.23 -17.33 19.51
N LEU A 93 2.88 -17.90 20.54
CA LEU A 93 3.42 -17.13 21.65
C LEU A 93 4.54 -16.18 21.20
N GLY A 94 5.42 -16.64 20.31
CA GLY A 94 6.52 -15.82 19.78
C GLY A 94 6.01 -14.54 19.07
N PRO A 95 5.19 -14.66 18.02
CA PRO A 95 4.61 -13.51 17.33
C PRO A 95 3.78 -12.61 18.26
N LEU A 96 3.06 -13.18 19.23
CA LEU A 96 2.28 -12.42 20.19
C LEU A 96 3.18 -11.57 21.10
N VAL A 97 4.26 -12.14 21.63
CA VAL A 97 5.24 -11.41 22.45
C VAL A 97 5.86 -10.26 21.66
N VAL A 98 6.25 -10.51 20.40
CA VAL A 98 6.79 -9.45 19.53
C VAL A 98 5.75 -8.35 19.29
N CYS A 99 4.51 -8.71 18.97
CA CYS A 99 3.43 -7.75 18.74
C CYS A 99 3.15 -6.88 20.00
N LEU A 100 3.08 -7.50 21.18
CA LEU A 100 2.87 -6.80 22.44
C LEU A 100 4.07 -5.91 22.79
N ALA A 101 5.30 -6.40 22.63
CA ALA A 101 6.51 -5.63 22.87
C ALA A 101 6.58 -4.40 21.97
N THR A 102 6.32 -4.56 20.67
CA THR A 102 6.25 -3.44 19.72
C THR A 102 5.13 -2.46 20.10
N GLY A 103 3.95 -2.96 20.48
CA GLY A 103 2.84 -2.13 20.93
C GLY A 103 3.19 -1.28 22.16
N VAL A 104 3.80 -1.89 23.19
CA VAL A 104 4.26 -1.18 24.38
C VAL A 104 5.33 -0.15 24.04
N MET A 105 6.27 -0.49 23.15
CA MET A 105 7.32 0.43 22.71
C MET A 105 6.75 1.64 21.96
N LEU A 106 5.75 1.44 21.09
CA LEU A 106 5.06 2.52 20.39
C LEU A 106 4.27 3.41 21.36
N ILE A 107 3.60 2.82 22.35
CA ILE A 107 2.90 3.59 23.40
C ILE A 107 3.90 4.42 24.21
N TYR A 108 5.03 3.84 24.61
CA TYR A 108 6.08 4.56 25.32
C TYR A 108 6.62 5.74 24.49
N GLY A 109 6.90 5.52 23.20
CA GLY A 109 7.33 6.60 22.30
C GLY A 109 6.29 7.70 22.09
N SER A 110 5.01 7.42 22.34
CA SER A 110 3.94 8.41 22.21
C SER A 110 3.80 9.35 23.42
N VAL A 111 4.41 9.03 24.57
CA VAL A 111 4.30 9.84 25.80
C VAL A 111 4.92 11.23 25.65
N ASP A 112 5.99 11.34 24.87
CA ASP A 112 6.69 12.61 24.62
C ASP A 112 6.14 13.39 23.41
N LEU A 113 5.09 12.89 22.75
CA LEU A 113 4.48 13.59 21.61
C LEU A 113 3.54 14.70 22.08
N PRO A 114 3.49 15.86 21.38
CA PRO A 114 2.50 16.88 21.64
C PRO A 114 1.07 16.33 21.51
N ALA A 115 0.15 16.88 22.30
CA ALA A 115 -1.26 16.53 22.19
C ALA A 115 -1.77 16.80 20.77
N LEU A 116 -2.67 15.94 20.28
CA LEU A 116 -3.28 16.10 18.97
C LEU A 116 -3.98 17.47 18.89
N GLY A 117 -3.62 18.26 17.88
CA GLY A 117 -4.18 19.60 17.67
C GLY A 117 -3.57 20.71 18.55
N ASP A 118 -2.48 20.44 19.27
CA ASP A 118 -1.76 21.48 20.02
C ASP A 118 -1.19 22.54 19.07
N ALA A 119 -1.71 23.77 19.18
CA ALA A 119 -1.31 24.91 18.36
C ALA A 119 0.14 25.35 18.59
N THR A 120 0.72 25.00 19.73
CA THR A 120 2.11 25.32 20.10
C THR A 120 3.10 24.21 19.74
N SER A 121 2.61 23.08 19.25
CA SER A 121 3.48 21.98 18.81
C SER A 121 4.45 22.42 17.70
N PRO A 122 5.66 21.82 17.61
CA PRO A 122 6.62 22.16 16.57
C PRO A 122 6.06 22.07 15.14
N ALA A 123 5.16 21.09 14.91
CA ALA A 123 4.49 20.92 13.62
C ALA A 123 3.53 22.07 13.28
N ASN A 124 2.79 22.58 14.28
CA ASN A 124 1.75 23.60 14.08
C ASN A 124 2.25 25.04 14.24
N ALA A 125 3.21 25.30 15.12
CA ALA A 125 3.74 26.64 15.39
C ALA A 125 4.95 27.01 14.54
N GLY A 126 5.66 26.00 14.02
CA GLY A 126 6.88 26.17 13.22
C GLY A 126 6.60 26.31 11.72
N ILE A 127 7.30 25.50 10.94
CA ILE A 127 7.27 25.56 9.46
C ILE A 127 5.85 25.33 8.90
N GLY A 128 5.03 24.50 9.57
CA GLY A 128 3.64 24.29 9.16
C GLY A 128 2.82 25.58 9.12
N LEU A 129 2.97 26.46 10.12
CA LEU A 129 2.32 27.77 10.14
C LEU A 129 2.85 28.69 9.05
N THR A 130 4.16 28.63 8.79
CA THR A 130 4.79 29.42 7.72
C THR A 130 4.18 29.04 6.37
N TYR A 131 4.09 27.75 6.05
CA TYR A 131 3.42 27.27 4.82
C TYR A 131 2.00 27.81 4.72
N LEU A 132 1.20 27.73 5.78
CA LEU A 132 -0.17 28.26 5.78
C LEU A 132 -0.25 29.77 5.49
N LYS A 133 0.70 30.56 6.02
CA LYS A 133 0.68 32.03 5.90
C LYS A 133 1.13 32.54 4.53
N ILE A 134 2.16 31.93 3.95
CA ILE A 134 2.81 32.47 2.74
C ILE A 134 2.48 31.69 1.47
N ASN A 135 1.85 30.50 1.56
CA ASN A 135 1.61 29.60 0.42
C ASN A 135 1.03 30.30 -0.83
N TRP A 136 0.03 31.15 -0.65
CA TRP A 136 -0.59 31.84 -1.80
C TRP A 136 0.40 32.75 -2.53
N TYR A 137 1.26 33.46 -1.79
CA TYR A 137 2.22 34.40 -2.35
C TYR A 137 3.42 33.69 -2.99
N ASP A 138 3.87 32.59 -2.40
CA ASP A 138 5.02 31.84 -2.91
C ASP A 138 4.67 30.95 -4.12
N MET A 139 3.48 30.33 -4.12
CA MET A 139 3.14 29.26 -5.07
C MET A 139 1.92 29.57 -5.95
N GLY A 140 1.00 30.44 -5.51
CA GLY A 140 -0.24 30.73 -6.24
C GLY A 140 -1.24 29.56 -6.32
N VAL A 141 -1.05 28.51 -5.52
CA VAL A 141 -1.90 27.31 -5.48
C VAL A 141 -2.71 27.31 -4.18
N PRO A 142 -4.05 27.14 -4.23
CA PRO A 142 -4.87 27.21 -3.03
C PRO A 142 -4.67 26.02 -2.07
N ASN A 143 -4.35 24.83 -2.59
CA ASN A 143 -4.08 23.66 -1.75
C ASN A 143 -2.63 23.68 -1.23
N VAL A 144 -2.48 23.95 0.07
CA VAL A 144 -1.19 24.00 0.76
C VAL A 144 -0.48 22.65 0.74
N VAL A 145 -1.20 21.53 0.86
CA VAL A 145 -0.58 20.20 0.85
C VAL A 145 0.04 19.90 -0.51
N THR A 146 -0.64 20.25 -1.60
CA THR A 146 -0.09 20.15 -2.96
C THR A 146 1.18 20.99 -3.11
N SER A 147 1.19 22.22 -2.62
CA SER A 147 2.38 23.08 -2.65
C SER A 147 3.54 22.51 -1.82
N VAL A 148 3.25 21.87 -0.68
CA VAL A 148 4.27 21.21 0.14
C VAL A 148 4.87 20.02 -0.60
N LEU A 149 4.04 19.11 -1.12
CA LEU A 149 4.50 17.89 -1.79
C LEU A 149 5.19 18.19 -3.13
N ALA A 150 4.66 19.11 -3.93
CA ALA A 150 5.19 19.38 -5.26
C ALA A 150 6.37 20.37 -5.27
N SER A 151 6.47 21.26 -4.27
CA SER A 151 7.43 22.36 -4.28
C SER A 151 8.29 22.41 -3.03
N TYR A 152 7.77 22.79 -1.85
CA TYR A 152 8.61 22.99 -0.66
C TYR A 152 9.40 21.74 -0.25
N ARG A 153 8.79 20.55 -0.44
CA ARG A 153 9.37 19.23 -0.14
C ARG A 153 9.34 18.31 -1.36
N GLY A 154 9.45 18.88 -2.57
CA GLY A 154 9.40 18.15 -3.84
C GLY A 154 10.43 17.02 -3.97
N PHE A 155 11.59 17.13 -3.30
CA PHE A 155 12.59 16.07 -3.30
C PHE A 155 12.14 14.81 -2.54
N ASP A 156 11.36 14.96 -1.46
CA ASP A 156 10.82 13.81 -0.72
C ASP A 156 9.82 13.05 -1.61
N THR A 157 8.93 13.78 -2.30
CA THR A 157 7.96 13.20 -3.24
C THR A 157 8.62 12.60 -4.49
N LEU A 158 9.72 13.18 -4.98
CA LEU A 158 10.52 12.58 -6.06
C LEU A 158 11.10 11.22 -5.62
N GLY A 159 11.60 11.15 -4.39
CA GLY A 159 12.08 9.91 -3.78
C GLY A 159 10.99 8.86 -3.63
N GLU A 160 9.82 9.24 -3.10
CA GLU A 160 8.64 8.36 -3.00
C GLU A 160 8.20 7.82 -4.37
N THR A 161 8.16 8.69 -5.39
CA THR A 161 7.81 8.31 -6.76
C THR A 161 8.80 7.32 -7.33
N ALA A 162 10.10 7.52 -7.11
CA ALA A 162 11.15 6.59 -7.54
C ALA A 162 10.97 5.22 -6.87
N VAL A 163 10.67 5.17 -5.57
CA VAL A 163 10.44 3.91 -4.83
C VAL A 163 9.23 3.15 -5.40
N VAL A 164 8.10 3.82 -5.59
CA VAL A 164 6.88 3.19 -6.15
C VAL A 164 7.11 2.72 -7.58
N PHE A 165 7.80 3.51 -8.40
CA PHE A 165 8.16 3.15 -9.77
C PHE A 165 9.06 1.91 -9.79
N THR A 166 10.11 1.86 -8.95
CA THR A 166 11.00 0.70 -8.85
C THR A 166 10.27 -0.54 -8.35
N ALA A 167 9.37 -0.41 -7.37
CA ALA A 167 8.53 -1.53 -6.91
C ALA A 167 7.62 -2.06 -8.04
N GLY A 168 7.00 -1.15 -8.81
CA GLY A 168 6.20 -1.50 -9.99
C GLY A 168 7.00 -2.23 -11.06
N LEU A 169 8.21 -1.74 -11.39
CA LEU A 169 9.13 -2.41 -12.32
C LEU A 169 9.54 -3.79 -11.81
N ALA A 170 9.89 -3.92 -10.52
CA ALA A 170 10.26 -5.20 -9.93
C ALA A 170 9.13 -6.23 -10.04
N VAL A 171 7.89 -5.84 -9.74
CA VAL A 171 6.71 -6.70 -9.90
C VAL A 171 6.49 -7.05 -11.39
N ALA A 172 6.61 -6.09 -12.30
CA ALA A 172 6.46 -6.34 -13.74
C ALA A 172 7.51 -7.33 -14.27
N LEU A 173 8.77 -7.22 -13.84
CA LEU A 173 9.84 -8.15 -14.19
C LEU A 173 9.58 -9.55 -13.61
N LEU A 174 9.10 -9.65 -12.35
CA LEU A 174 8.75 -10.93 -11.72
C LEU A 174 7.56 -11.64 -12.39
N LEU A 175 6.55 -10.88 -12.85
CA LEU A 175 5.38 -11.42 -13.55
C LEU A 175 5.67 -11.78 -15.02
N GLY A 176 6.79 -11.31 -15.56
CA GLY A 176 7.35 -11.80 -16.82
C GLY A 176 6.89 -11.02 -18.06
N PHE A 177 7.37 -9.79 -18.21
CA PHE A 177 7.33 -9.04 -19.49
C PHE A 177 8.45 -9.42 -20.49
N GLY A 178 9.13 -10.57 -20.35
CA GLY A 178 10.33 -10.89 -21.15
C GLY A 178 10.47 -12.33 -21.64
N GLU A 179 10.39 -13.33 -20.77
CA GLU A 179 10.85 -14.69 -21.14
C GLU A 179 9.72 -15.69 -21.44
N ARG A 180 8.61 -15.68 -20.69
CA ARG A 180 7.51 -16.64 -20.92
C ARG A 180 6.77 -16.38 -22.22
N SER A 181 6.54 -15.12 -22.57
CA SER A 181 5.93 -14.76 -23.85
C SER A 181 6.87 -15.04 -25.02
N LEU A 182 8.16 -14.70 -24.94
CA LEU A 182 9.11 -14.91 -26.03
C LEU A 182 9.41 -16.40 -26.25
N ALA A 183 9.59 -17.18 -25.17
CA ALA A 183 9.81 -18.61 -25.27
C ALA A 183 8.59 -19.34 -25.84
N GLU A 184 7.36 -18.95 -25.47
CA GLU A 184 6.14 -19.49 -26.11
C GLU A 184 6.03 -19.11 -27.59
N THR A 185 6.36 -17.87 -27.96
CA THR A 185 6.35 -17.42 -29.37
C THR A 185 7.38 -18.19 -30.21
N LEU A 186 8.60 -18.38 -29.69
CA LEU A 186 9.64 -19.14 -30.36
C LEU A 186 9.28 -20.63 -30.48
N LYS A 187 8.61 -21.21 -29.47
CA LYS A 187 8.16 -22.61 -29.49
C LYS A 187 6.99 -22.86 -30.44
N LYS A 188 6.18 -21.83 -30.75
CA LYS A 188 5.09 -21.89 -31.74
C LYS A 188 5.54 -21.66 -33.19
N THR A 189 6.79 -21.27 -33.42
CA THR A 189 7.29 -21.09 -34.80
C THR A 189 7.59 -22.46 -35.40
N PRO A 190 6.95 -22.87 -36.52
CA PRO A 190 7.22 -24.17 -37.13
C PRO A 190 8.70 -24.27 -37.51
N LYS A 191 9.37 -25.34 -37.07
CA LYS A 191 10.75 -25.63 -37.45
C LYS A 191 10.80 -25.74 -38.98
N ALA A 192 11.51 -24.84 -39.64
CA ALA A 192 11.63 -24.83 -41.09
C ALA A 192 12.06 -26.24 -41.57
N GLU A 193 11.22 -26.85 -42.39
CA GLU A 193 11.43 -28.18 -42.97
C GLU A 193 12.78 -28.20 -43.70
N THR A 194 13.71 -29.01 -43.20
CA THR A 194 14.96 -29.30 -43.89
C THR A 194 14.62 -30.03 -45.20
N ARG A 195 14.66 -29.28 -46.29
CA ARG A 195 14.45 -29.78 -47.66
C ARG A 195 15.48 -30.89 -47.94
N PRO A 196 15.07 -32.13 -48.32
CA PRO A 196 16.03 -33.19 -48.57
C PRO A 196 16.86 -32.90 -49.83
N ALA A 197 18.15 -33.23 -49.77
CA ALA A 197 19.11 -33.05 -50.85
C ALA A 197 18.70 -33.84 -52.12
N PRO A 198 19.00 -33.34 -53.33
CA PRO A 198 18.61 -34.00 -54.57
C PRO A 198 19.34 -35.34 -54.73
N ARG A 199 18.58 -36.42 -54.92
CA ARG A 199 19.09 -37.75 -55.29
C ARG A 199 19.78 -37.68 -56.66
N GLY A 200 21.06 -38.03 -56.71
CA GLY A 200 21.79 -38.28 -57.95
C GLY A 200 21.14 -39.41 -58.73
N LYS A 201 21.02 -39.23 -60.06
CA LYS A 201 20.56 -40.26 -60.98
C LYS A 201 21.74 -41.17 -61.32
N ASP A 202 21.72 -42.40 -60.83
CA ASP A 202 22.57 -43.48 -61.35
C ASP A 202 21.97 -43.94 -62.68
N GLY A 203 22.57 -43.48 -63.77
CA GLY A 203 22.30 -43.95 -65.12
C GLY A 203 23.09 -45.22 -65.40
N ASN A 204 22.43 -46.36 -65.34
CA ASN A 204 22.87 -47.61 -65.94
C ASN A 204 22.65 -47.54 -67.46
N ALA A 205 23.71 -47.67 -68.25
CA ALA A 205 23.64 -47.99 -69.67
C ALA A 205 24.68 -49.08 -69.95
N ALA A 206 24.17 -50.13 -70.60
CA ALA A 206 24.85 -51.34 -71.04
C ALA A 206 25.94 -51.09 -72.09
#